data_AF-A0A535H4Z5-F1
#
_entry.id   AF-A0A535H4Z5-F1
#
_cell.length_a   1.000
_cell.length_b   1.000
_cell.length_c   1.000
_cell.angle_alpha   90.00
_cell.angle_beta   90.00
_cell.angle_gamma   90.00
#
_symmetry.space_group_name_H-M   'P 1'
#
loop_
_entity.id
_entity.type
_entity.pdbx_description
1 polymer ?
#
loop_
_entity_poly.entity_id
_entity_poly.type
_entity_poly.pdbx_seq_one_letter_code
_entity_poly.pdbx_strand_id
1 'polypeptide(L)'
;MDAVRALDPRVRIGVAAVAVLLVIGGVLAFALSSSAPPTPVAVASPTPEPPATPARVRSTPVGTPAPRPATFVHAEDSIHVSPVPAPRSSPTAEPSLWRLEGYMIDESGNPIENVCVVIGPVPCAQYSPHTDERGHWFLDIAAAGSQTVPLAYDFYFEYPGRQTIWLRLTPTGSIIFNAVMKRT
;
A
#
# COMPACT_ATOMS: atom_id res chain seq x y z
N MET A 1 34.07 -13.15 44.58
CA MET A 1 33.69 -11.79 44.15
C MET A 1 33.98 -11.71 42.67
N ASP A 2 32.99 -12.13 41.89
CA ASP A 2 32.97 -12.14 40.44
C ASP A 2 32.73 -10.75 39.86
N ALA A 3 33.43 -10.41 38.78
CA ALA A 3 33.02 -9.36 37.86
C ALA A 3 33.34 -9.80 36.42
N VAL A 4 32.30 -10.24 35.71
CA VAL A 4 32.26 -10.61 34.30
C VAL A 4 31.63 -9.45 33.51
N ARG A 5 32.01 -9.33 32.23
CA ARG A 5 31.44 -8.52 31.11
C ARG A 5 32.05 -7.13 30.90
N ALA A 6 32.30 -6.68 29.67
CA ALA A 6 32.22 -7.30 28.34
C ALA A 6 33.07 -6.47 27.38
N LEU A 7 33.86 -7.14 26.55
CA LEU A 7 34.54 -6.54 25.40
C LEU A 7 33.59 -6.60 24.19
N ASP A 8 33.47 -5.45 23.55
CA ASP A 8 32.70 -5.15 22.33
C ASP A 8 33.05 -6.10 21.16
N PRO A 9 32.07 -6.79 20.53
CA PRO A 9 32.30 -7.59 19.34
C PRO A 9 31.49 -7.06 18.16
N ARG A 10 32.03 -6.14 17.33
CA ARG A 10 31.41 -5.82 16.02
C ARG A 10 32.23 -5.04 15.00
N VAL A 11 33.49 -5.39 14.73
CA VAL A 11 34.15 -4.97 13.46
C VAL A 11 35.12 -6.05 12.96
N ARG A 12 34.65 -7.08 12.25
CA ARG A 12 35.42 -7.85 11.23
C ARG A 12 34.47 -8.64 10.34
N ILE A 13 34.32 -8.26 9.07
CA ILE A 13 33.94 -9.19 8.00
C ILE A 13 34.87 -8.91 6.82
N GLY A 14 35.87 -9.77 6.66
CA GLY A 14 36.58 -9.97 5.41
C GLY A 14 35.94 -11.15 4.68
N VAL A 15 35.86 -11.07 3.35
CA VAL A 15 35.55 -12.22 2.51
C VAL A 15 36.64 -12.34 1.47
N ALA A 16 37.40 -13.42 1.57
CA ALA A 16 38.30 -13.92 0.56
C ALA A 16 37.56 -14.98 -0.27
N ALA A 17 37.80 -15.03 -1.58
CA ALA A 17 37.49 -16.19 -2.42
C ALA A 17 38.60 -16.37 -3.46
N VAL A 18 39.11 -17.60 -3.53
CA VAL A 18 40.19 -18.10 -4.39
C VAL A 18 39.62 -19.23 -5.25
N ALA A 19 39.97 -19.28 -6.54
CA ALA A 19 40.28 -20.48 -7.37
C ALA A 19 40.61 -20.02 -8.83
N VAL A 20 41.71 -20.32 -9.55
CA VAL A 20 42.53 -21.54 -9.83
C VAL A 20 41.78 -22.49 -10.82
N LEU A 21 42.23 -22.96 -12.01
CA LEU A 21 43.53 -23.12 -12.71
C LEU A 21 43.35 -23.61 -14.21
N LEU A 22 44.42 -23.51 -15.04
CA LEU A 22 44.89 -24.32 -16.23
C LEU A 22 44.05 -24.38 -17.55
N VAL A 23 44.64 -24.37 -18.78
CA VAL A 23 45.34 -25.50 -19.46
C VAL A 23 46.03 -25.07 -20.81
N ILE A 24 47.34 -25.38 -20.95
CA ILE A 24 48.14 -26.01 -22.06
C ILE A 24 48.14 -25.50 -23.54
N GLY A 25 49.37 -25.38 -24.10
CA GLY A 25 49.76 -25.58 -25.52
C GLY A 25 50.38 -24.32 -26.16
N GLY A 26 51.60 -24.25 -26.73
CA GLY A 26 52.46 -25.24 -27.40
C GLY A 26 52.42 -25.01 -28.93
N VAL A 27 53.57 -24.66 -29.53
CA VAL A 27 53.97 -24.71 -30.97
C VAL A 27 54.40 -23.37 -31.61
N LEU A 28 55.47 -23.51 -32.39
CA LEU A 28 56.41 -22.59 -33.03
C LEU A 28 55.92 -22.05 -34.41
N ALA A 29 56.38 -20.83 -34.74
CA ALA A 29 56.91 -20.38 -36.04
C ALA A 29 56.02 -19.78 -37.17
N PHE A 30 56.65 -18.80 -37.86
CA PHE A 30 56.38 -18.14 -39.16
C PHE A 30 55.16 -17.17 -39.25
N ALA A 31 55.33 -15.85 -39.36
CA ALA A 31 55.89 -15.00 -40.44
C ALA A 31 54.80 -14.43 -41.40
N LEU A 32 54.74 -13.09 -41.42
CA LEU A 32 54.29 -12.15 -42.47
C LEU A 32 52.84 -12.25 -42.99
N SER A 33 52.02 -11.24 -42.71
CA SER A 33 51.67 -10.22 -43.71
C SER A 33 50.57 -9.25 -43.25
N SER A 34 50.76 -8.02 -43.71
CA SER A 34 49.97 -6.80 -43.52
C SER A 34 48.45 -6.94 -43.67
N SER A 35 47.73 -6.48 -42.64
CA SER A 35 46.45 -5.80 -42.76
C SER A 35 46.24 -5.02 -41.47
N ALA A 36 46.14 -3.68 -41.56
CA ALA A 36 45.88 -2.84 -40.39
C ALA A 36 44.53 -3.24 -39.76
N PRO A 37 44.46 -3.52 -38.45
CA PRO A 37 43.18 -3.73 -37.80
C PRO A 37 42.41 -2.40 -37.76
N PRO A 38 41.07 -2.42 -37.89
CA PRO A 38 40.25 -1.22 -37.75
C PRO A 38 40.48 -0.62 -36.36
N THR A 39 40.59 0.70 -36.31
CA THR A 39 40.67 1.50 -35.10
C THR A 39 39.63 0.99 -34.08
N PRO A 40 39.99 0.72 -32.81
CA PRO A 40 38.98 0.41 -31.81
C PRO A 40 38.10 1.64 -31.66
N VAL A 41 36.83 1.51 -32.08
CA VAL A 41 35.81 2.51 -31.74
C VAL A 41 35.69 2.47 -30.22
N ALA A 42 36.10 3.55 -29.57
CA ALA A 42 35.94 3.72 -28.14
C ALA A 42 34.43 3.62 -27.85
N VAL A 43 34.02 2.51 -27.23
CA VAL A 43 32.68 2.40 -26.65
C VAL A 43 32.64 3.41 -25.52
N ALA A 44 31.86 4.47 -25.70
CA ALA A 44 31.62 5.44 -24.65
C ALA A 44 31.09 4.69 -23.41
N SER A 45 31.78 4.83 -22.29
CA SER A 45 31.26 4.40 -20.99
C SER A 45 29.88 5.02 -20.79
N PRO A 46 28.88 4.28 -20.28
CA PRO A 46 27.59 4.89 -19.96
C PRO A 46 27.82 5.99 -18.92
N THR A 47 27.48 7.23 -19.30
CA THR A 47 27.41 8.35 -18.37
C THR A 47 26.44 7.97 -17.26
N PRO A 48 26.83 8.07 -15.97
CA PRO A 48 25.89 7.85 -14.88
C PRO A 48 24.76 8.86 -15.01
N GLU A 49 23.54 8.34 -15.16
CA GLU A 49 22.32 9.14 -15.15
C GLU A 49 22.28 9.95 -13.84
N PRO A 50 21.99 11.26 -13.89
CA PRO A 50 21.88 12.05 -12.67
C PRO A 50 20.84 11.41 -11.74
N PRO A 51 21.08 11.35 -10.43
CA PRO A 51 20.09 10.81 -9.50
C PRO A 51 18.76 11.55 -9.70
N ALA A 52 17.70 10.78 -9.94
CA ALA A 52 16.36 11.32 -10.10
C ALA A 52 16.04 12.22 -8.90
N THR A 53 15.69 13.48 -9.17
CA THR A 53 15.23 14.41 -8.14
C THR A 53 14.11 13.74 -7.35
N PRO A 54 14.20 13.64 -6.01
CA PRO A 54 13.14 13.05 -5.21
C PRO A 54 11.83 13.78 -5.52
N ALA A 55 10.78 13.01 -5.80
CA ALA A 55 9.46 13.55 -6.06
C ALA A 55 9.08 14.51 -4.92
N ARG A 56 8.86 15.78 -5.27
CA ARG A 56 8.39 16.78 -4.30
C ARG A 56 7.08 16.27 -3.73
N VAL A 57 7.04 15.98 -2.43
CA VAL A 57 5.80 15.64 -1.72
C VAL A 57 4.82 16.77 -1.98
N ARG A 58 3.81 16.51 -2.82
CA ARG A 58 2.77 17.48 -3.12
C ARG A 58 2.01 17.68 -1.81
N SER A 59 2.01 18.89 -1.28
CA SER A 59 1.18 19.24 -0.12
C SER A 59 -0.26 18.85 -0.44
N THR A 60 -0.87 18.03 0.41
CA THR A 60 -2.29 17.67 0.29
C THR A 60 -3.10 18.97 0.26
N PRO A 61 -3.98 19.18 -0.74
CA PRO A 61 -4.92 20.28 -0.70
C PRO A 61 -5.67 20.26 0.63
N VAL A 62 -5.75 21.41 1.30
CA VAL A 62 -6.57 21.55 2.50
C VAL A 62 -8.03 21.56 2.04
N GLY A 63 -8.70 20.40 2.14
CA GLY A 63 -10.13 20.29 1.88
C GLY A 63 -10.94 21.00 2.96
N THR A 64 -12.05 21.62 2.59
CA THR A 64 -13.07 22.07 3.56
C THR A 64 -13.65 20.85 4.24
N PRO A 65 -13.55 20.71 5.58
CA PRO A 65 -14.13 19.58 6.29
C PRO A 65 -15.62 19.46 6.02
N ALA A 66 -16.09 18.25 5.70
CA ALA A 66 -17.52 17.98 5.70
C ALA A 66 -18.12 18.30 7.09
N PRO A 67 -19.36 18.84 7.16
CA PRO A 67 -20.00 19.12 8.44
C PRO A 67 -20.08 17.86 9.30
N ARG A 68 -19.55 17.92 10.53
CA ARG A 68 -19.61 16.80 11.45
C ARG A 68 -21.09 16.51 11.80
N PRO A 69 -21.56 15.26 11.67
CA PRO A 69 -22.95 14.92 11.95
C PRO A 69 -23.23 14.99 13.46
N ALA A 70 -24.49 15.18 13.81
CA ALA A 70 -24.96 15.03 15.20
C ALA A 70 -25.03 13.56 15.64
N THR A 71 -25.03 12.62 14.70
CA THR A 71 -25.21 11.18 14.97
C THR A 71 -24.24 10.37 14.13
N PHE A 72 -23.50 9.48 14.79
CA PHE A 72 -22.65 8.47 14.16
C PHE A 72 -23.30 7.10 14.30
N VAL A 73 -23.08 6.25 13.32
CA VAL A 73 -23.24 4.80 13.47
C VAL A 73 -21.93 4.20 13.96
N HIS A 74 -22.02 3.13 14.71
CA HIS A 74 -20.85 2.42 15.22
C HIS A 74 -20.70 1.06 14.53
N ALA A 75 -19.49 0.47 14.59
CA ALA A 75 -19.21 -0.77 13.89
C ALA A 75 -20.05 -1.95 14.43
N GLU A 76 -20.36 -1.92 15.73
CA GLU A 76 -21.27 -2.84 16.41
C GLU A 76 -22.71 -2.80 15.87
N ASP A 77 -23.11 -1.70 15.23
CA ASP A 77 -24.45 -1.57 14.61
C ASP A 77 -24.48 -2.09 13.16
N SER A 78 -23.38 -2.71 12.70
CA SER A 78 -23.29 -3.28 11.36
C SER A 78 -24.45 -4.24 11.09
N ILE A 79 -25.09 -4.10 9.94
CA ILE A 79 -26.12 -5.05 9.52
C ILE A 79 -25.51 -6.38 9.09
N HIS A 80 -26.30 -7.43 9.18
CA HIS A 80 -25.96 -8.72 8.59
C HIS A 80 -26.40 -8.75 7.12
N VAL A 81 -25.49 -9.14 6.22
CA VAL A 81 -25.76 -9.31 4.79
C VAL A 81 -25.71 -10.80 4.47
N SER A 82 -26.75 -11.34 3.84
CA SER A 82 -26.80 -12.76 3.46
C SER A 82 -27.53 -13.00 2.14
N PRO A 83 -26.95 -13.77 1.20
CA PRO A 83 -25.56 -14.28 1.23
C PRO A 83 -24.57 -13.13 1.03
N VAL A 84 -23.38 -13.21 1.64
CA VAL A 84 -22.31 -12.22 1.43
C VAL A 84 -21.80 -12.36 -0.01
N PRO A 85 -22.03 -11.38 -0.90
CA PRO A 85 -21.55 -11.47 -2.28
C PRO A 85 -20.02 -11.34 -2.29
N ALA A 86 -19.24 -12.32 -2.74
CA ALA A 86 -17.78 -12.21 -2.80
C ALA A 86 -17.25 -10.88 -3.41
N PRO A 87 -16.16 -10.26 -2.93
CA PRO A 87 -15.61 -9.07 -3.56
C PRO A 87 -15.19 -9.30 -5.02
N ARG A 88 -15.24 -8.27 -5.89
CA ARG A 88 -14.55 -8.33 -7.17
C ARG A 88 -13.04 -8.13 -6.94
N SER A 89 -12.32 -9.23 -6.70
CA SER A 89 -10.84 -9.26 -6.60
C SER A 89 -10.25 -8.07 -5.82
N SER A 90 -10.45 -8.05 -4.51
CA SER A 90 -9.72 -7.12 -3.64
C SER A 90 -8.26 -7.58 -3.50
N PRO A 91 -7.25 -6.68 -3.60
CA PRO A 91 -5.87 -7.02 -3.29
C PRO A 91 -5.79 -7.60 -1.88
N THR A 92 -4.89 -8.54 -1.61
CA THR A 92 -4.68 -9.04 -0.24
C THR A 92 -4.15 -7.92 0.63
N ALA A 93 -4.69 -7.75 1.84
CA ALA A 93 -4.20 -6.74 2.78
C ALA A 93 -2.73 -7.02 3.15
N GLU A 94 -1.92 -5.96 3.26
CA GLU A 94 -0.55 -6.11 3.73
C GLU A 94 -0.52 -6.54 5.21
N PRO A 95 0.45 -7.37 5.65
CA PRO A 95 0.45 -7.92 7.01
C PRO A 95 0.48 -6.90 8.16
N SER A 96 0.96 -5.68 7.91
CA SER A 96 1.02 -4.58 8.89
C SER A 96 -0.20 -3.65 8.85
N LEU A 97 -1.21 -3.99 8.06
CA LEU A 97 -2.43 -3.21 7.90
C LEU A 97 -3.64 -3.98 8.42
N TRP A 98 -4.60 -3.24 8.95
CA TRP A 98 -5.94 -3.77 9.21
C TRP A 98 -6.85 -3.42 8.04
N ARG A 99 -7.61 -4.41 7.60
CA ARG A 99 -8.62 -4.22 6.56
C ARG A 99 -9.95 -3.84 7.20
N LEU A 100 -10.48 -2.72 6.75
CA LEU A 100 -11.86 -2.31 6.99
C LEU A 100 -12.61 -2.57 5.69
N GLU A 101 -13.68 -3.35 5.74
CA GLU A 101 -14.44 -3.69 4.54
C GLU A 101 -15.92 -3.90 4.84
N GLY A 102 -16.72 -4.06 3.80
CA GLY A 102 -18.10 -4.50 3.95
C GLY A 102 -18.95 -4.13 2.74
N TYR A 103 -20.26 -4.06 2.94
CA TYR A 103 -21.23 -3.88 1.87
C TYR A 103 -22.18 -2.71 2.12
N MET A 104 -22.42 -1.92 1.08
CA MET A 104 -23.47 -0.90 1.05
C MET A 104 -24.64 -1.42 0.24
N ILE A 105 -25.81 -1.48 0.87
CA ILE A 105 -27.05 -1.97 0.25
C ILE A 105 -28.19 -0.95 0.38
N ASP A 106 -29.20 -1.09 -0.45
CA ASP A 106 -30.44 -0.33 -0.34
C ASP A 106 -31.44 -0.99 0.62
N GLU A 107 -32.58 -0.34 0.81
CA GLU A 107 -33.65 -0.81 1.72
C GLU A 107 -34.28 -2.15 1.29
N SER A 108 -34.12 -2.52 0.02
CA SER A 108 -34.58 -3.80 -0.53
C SER A 108 -33.50 -4.89 -0.46
N GLY A 109 -32.32 -4.56 0.06
CA GLY A 109 -31.18 -5.46 0.15
C GLY A 109 -30.33 -5.55 -1.12
N ASN A 110 -30.56 -4.70 -2.12
CA ASN A 110 -29.76 -4.69 -3.34
C ASN A 110 -28.44 -3.95 -3.11
N PRO A 111 -27.32 -4.43 -3.68
CA PRO A 111 -26.05 -3.72 -3.59
C PRO A 111 -26.09 -2.35 -4.28
N ILE A 112 -25.37 -1.38 -3.73
CA ILE A 112 -25.23 -0.04 -4.31
C ILE A 112 -23.78 0.13 -4.79
N GLU A 113 -23.60 0.20 -6.10
CA GLU A 113 -22.34 0.53 -6.76
C GLU A 113 -22.00 2.02 -6.62
N ASN A 114 -20.71 2.37 -6.66
CA ASN A 114 -20.21 3.74 -6.70
C ASN A 114 -20.59 4.60 -5.48
N VAL A 115 -20.86 3.97 -4.33
CA VAL A 115 -20.91 4.69 -3.05
C VAL A 115 -19.50 5.12 -2.70
N CYS A 116 -19.31 6.41 -2.50
CA CYS A 116 -18.00 6.94 -2.16
C CYS A 116 -17.70 6.76 -0.67
N VAL A 117 -16.54 6.20 -0.35
CA VAL A 117 -16.04 6.09 1.01
C VAL A 117 -15.10 7.24 1.27
N VAL A 118 -15.53 8.14 2.15
CA VAL A 118 -14.78 9.36 2.43
C VAL A 118 -14.06 9.25 3.77
N ILE A 119 -12.77 9.58 3.74
CA ILE A 119 -11.84 9.39 4.84
C ILE A 119 -11.37 10.76 5.32
N GLY A 120 -11.77 11.15 6.53
CA GLY A 120 -11.40 12.46 7.09
C GLY A 120 -12.07 13.64 6.37
N PRO A 121 -11.48 14.84 6.39
CA PRO A 121 -12.16 16.08 6.01
C PRO A 121 -12.26 16.32 4.50
N VAL A 122 -11.60 15.52 3.66
CA VAL A 122 -11.57 15.73 2.20
C VAL A 122 -12.83 15.12 1.60
N PRO A 123 -13.64 15.86 0.81
CA PRO A 123 -14.84 15.31 0.18
C PRO A 123 -14.52 14.20 -0.84
N CYS A 124 -15.53 13.48 -1.31
CA CYS A 124 -15.34 12.50 -2.36
C CYS A 124 -14.63 13.11 -3.58
N ALA A 125 -13.61 12.41 -4.05
CA ALA A 125 -12.82 12.76 -5.20
C ALA A 125 -12.70 11.56 -6.15
N GLN A 126 -12.22 11.82 -7.36
CA GLN A 126 -12.04 10.78 -8.39
C GLN A 126 -11.19 9.57 -7.95
N TYR A 127 -10.31 9.75 -6.96
CA TYR A 127 -9.43 8.70 -6.42
C TYR A 127 -9.83 8.25 -5.01
N SER A 128 -10.97 8.73 -4.50
CA SER A 128 -11.53 8.18 -3.27
C SER A 128 -11.98 6.73 -3.50
N PRO A 129 -11.92 5.86 -2.48
CA PRO A 129 -12.47 4.53 -2.61
C PRO A 129 -13.98 4.57 -2.90
N HIS A 130 -14.44 3.69 -3.77
CA HIS A 130 -15.86 3.53 -4.11
C HIS A 130 -16.25 2.06 -3.97
N THR A 131 -17.54 1.81 -3.73
CA THR A 131 -18.06 0.44 -3.78
C THR A 131 -18.04 -0.11 -5.22
N ASP A 132 -17.73 -1.39 -5.34
CA ASP A 132 -17.83 -2.12 -6.61
C ASP A 132 -19.30 -2.42 -7.00
N GLU A 133 -19.52 -3.10 -8.12
CA GLU A 133 -20.87 -3.43 -8.60
C GLU A 133 -21.67 -4.37 -7.67
N ARG A 134 -20.99 -4.96 -6.68
CA ARG A 134 -21.57 -5.83 -5.65
C ARG A 134 -21.78 -5.08 -4.34
N GLY A 135 -21.55 -3.76 -4.34
CA GLY A 135 -21.65 -2.91 -3.17
C GLY A 135 -20.51 -3.11 -2.18
N HIS A 136 -19.46 -3.86 -2.53
CA HIS A 136 -18.33 -4.12 -1.64
C HIS A 136 -17.41 -2.91 -1.62
N TRP A 137 -16.99 -2.51 -0.43
CA TRP A 137 -15.92 -1.54 -0.22
C TRP A 137 -14.85 -2.14 0.69
N PHE A 138 -13.62 -1.66 0.54
CA PHE A 138 -12.56 -1.92 1.49
C PHE A 138 -11.57 -0.76 1.53
N LEU A 139 -10.85 -0.67 2.63
CA LEU A 139 -9.68 0.19 2.81
C LEU A 139 -8.75 -0.46 3.83
N ASP A 140 -7.46 -0.22 3.67
CA ASP A 140 -6.44 -0.71 4.58
C ASP A 140 -5.91 0.47 5.41
N ILE A 141 -5.92 0.33 6.73
CA ILE A 141 -5.34 1.30 7.66
C ILE A 141 -4.12 0.73 8.33
N ALA A 142 -3.21 1.60 8.76
CA ALA A 142 -2.08 1.18 9.58
C ALA A 142 -2.60 0.42 10.82
N ALA A 143 -2.15 -0.83 10.99
CA ALA A 143 -2.39 -1.51 12.25
C ALA A 143 -1.77 -0.67 13.34
N ALA A 144 -2.53 -0.36 14.40
CA ALA A 144 -2.02 0.49 15.47
C ALA A 144 -0.79 -0.13 16.17
N GLY A 145 -0.42 -1.39 15.91
CA GLY A 145 0.75 -2.02 16.51
C GLY A 145 0.71 -1.89 18.04
N SER A 146 1.87 -1.82 18.70
CA SER A 146 1.95 -1.55 20.14
C SER A 146 1.73 -0.06 20.49
N GLN A 147 1.10 0.74 19.62
CA GLN A 147 0.79 2.14 19.93
C GLN A 147 -0.22 2.15 21.09
N THR A 148 0.16 2.77 22.20
CA THR A 148 -0.64 2.92 23.42
C THR A 148 -1.78 3.93 23.26
N VAL A 149 -1.88 4.63 22.13
CA VAL A 149 -2.93 5.60 21.86
C VAL A 149 -3.92 5.03 20.82
N PRO A 150 -5.17 4.74 21.21
CA PRO A 150 -6.19 4.33 20.27
C PRO A 150 -6.49 5.44 19.24
N LEU A 151 -6.42 5.10 17.96
CA LEU A 151 -6.77 6.01 16.86
C LEU A 151 -8.26 5.85 16.54
N ALA A 152 -9.00 6.95 16.63
CA ALA A 152 -10.39 7.01 16.16
C ALA A 152 -10.42 7.54 14.74
N TYR A 153 -11.20 6.88 13.89
CA TYR A 153 -11.43 7.24 12.50
C TYR A 153 -12.89 7.62 12.31
N ASP A 154 -13.11 8.74 11.61
CA ASP A 154 -14.42 9.18 11.15
C ASP A 154 -14.46 8.94 9.63
N PHE A 155 -15.36 8.06 9.19
CA PHE A 155 -15.66 7.78 7.79
C PHE A 155 -17.07 8.27 7.47
N TYR A 156 -17.30 8.66 6.21
CA TYR A 156 -18.67 8.82 5.71
C TYR A 156 -18.85 8.24 4.33
N PHE A 157 -20.06 7.72 4.11
CA PHE A 157 -20.47 7.08 2.87
C PHE A 157 -21.51 7.95 2.20
N GLU A 158 -21.23 8.36 0.97
CA GLU A 158 -22.11 9.26 0.22
C GLU A 158 -22.45 8.72 -1.17
N TYR A 159 -23.71 8.97 -1.56
CA TYR A 159 -24.26 8.62 -2.86
C TYR A 159 -25.41 9.59 -3.17
N PRO A 160 -25.47 10.20 -4.37
CA PRO A 160 -26.52 11.17 -4.71
C PRO A 160 -27.94 10.61 -4.51
N GLY A 161 -28.79 11.38 -3.83
CA GLY A 161 -30.19 11.02 -3.56
C GLY A 161 -30.39 9.97 -2.46
N ARG A 162 -29.36 9.71 -1.64
CA ARG A 162 -29.42 8.83 -0.47
C ARG A 162 -28.84 9.49 0.76
N GLN A 163 -29.22 8.98 1.93
CA GLN A 163 -28.73 9.44 3.21
C GLN A 163 -27.23 9.19 3.33
N THR A 164 -26.48 10.15 3.87
CA THR A 164 -25.07 9.94 4.23
C THR A 164 -24.98 9.08 5.49
N ILE A 165 -24.13 8.07 5.47
CA ILE A 165 -23.83 7.24 6.64
C ILE A 165 -22.52 7.70 7.24
N TRP A 166 -22.50 7.97 8.55
CA TRP A 166 -21.33 8.46 9.25
C TRP A 166 -20.84 7.44 10.25
N LEU A 167 -19.75 6.74 9.92
CA LEU A 167 -19.18 5.70 10.75
C LEU A 167 -18.03 6.26 11.58
N ARG A 168 -18.09 6.08 12.90
CA ARG A 168 -16.95 6.35 13.79
C ARG A 168 -16.49 5.07 14.45
N LEU A 169 -15.20 4.77 14.34
CA LEU A 169 -14.63 3.54 14.90
C LEU A 169 -13.21 3.74 15.42
N THR A 170 -12.86 2.96 16.44
CA THR A 170 -11.51 2.85 17.00
C THR A 170 -11.08 1.40 16.82
N PRO A 171 -10.45 1.06 15.69
CA PRO A 171 -10.22 -0.33 15.33
C PRO A 171 -9.11 -0.91 16.20
N THR A 172 -9.29 -2.16 16.62
CA THR A 172 -8.28 -2.98 17.31
C THR A 172 -7.82 -4.17 16.46
N GLY A 173 -8.29 -4.22 15.21
CA GLY A 173 -8.09 -5.28 14.24
C GLY A 173 -8.86 -4.96 12.94
N SER A 174 -8.79 -5.88 11.97
CA SER A 174 -9.65 -5.84 10.79
C SER A 174 -11.11 -5.97 11.19
N ILE A 175 -12.01 -5.25 10.50
CA ILE A 175 -13.44 -5.26 10.79
C ILE A 175 -14.26 -5.34 9.50
N ILE A 176 -15.48 -5.87 9.64
CA ILE A 176 -16.51 -5.82 8.60
C ILE A 176 -17.59 -4.86 9.07
N PHE A 177 -17.96 -3.89 8.23
CA PHE A 177 -19.05 -2.97 8.45
C PHE A 177 -19.95 -2.89 7.21
N ASN A 178 -21.19 -3.32 7.38
CA ASN A 178 -22.22 -3.27 6.36
C ASN A 178 -23.29 -2.27 6.77
N ALA A 179 -23.90 -1.60 5.80
CA ALA A 179 -24.95 -0.64 6.09
C ALA A 179 -26.03 -0.53 5.00
N VAL A 180 -27.22 -0.08 5.42
CA VAL A 180 -28.32 0.28 4.53
C VAL A 180 -28.31 1.79 4.28
N MET A 181 -28.17 2.21 3.02
CA MET A 181 -28.34 3.61 2.63
C MET A 181 -29.77 3.85 2.16
N LYS A 182 -30.58 4.54 2.97
CA LYS A 182 -31.94 4.93 2.60
C LYS A 182 -31.96 6.06 1.57
N ARG A 183 -33.00 6.12 0.73
CA ARG A 183 -33.26 7.29 -0.13
C ARG A 183 -33.66 8.52 0.70
N THR A 184 -33.30 9.71 0.21
CA THR A 184 -33.67 11.02 0.76
C THR A 184 -34.81 11.65 -0.02
#